data_AF-A0A3B9PP46-F1
#
_entry.id   AF-A0A3B9PP46-F1
#
_cell.length_a   1.000
_cell.length_b   1.000
_cell.length_c   1.000
_cell.angle_alpha   90.00
_cell.angle_beta   90.00
_cell.angle_gamma   90.00
#
_symmetry.space_group_name_H-M   'P 1'
#
loop_
_entity.id
_entity.type
_entity.pdbx_description
1 polymer ?
#
loop_
_entity_poly.entity_id
_entity_poly.type
_entity_poly.pdbx_seq_one_letter_code
_entity_poly.pdbx_strand_id
1 'polypeptide(L)'
;KHFLPEGRDAKLWQRTMNEAQIVLHNHPRSRARDAAGLRPVNSVWLWGAGALETPPQSPARQVQATDPVSIGLARAAGVQVGAPDPAAALAGDSLVVLDALRKPAQQLDLDTWRRGLEAMERDWFGPLAAAFRAGRIDSLRLTAPGDRGTLHLELRASERWKFWRKPYAFDALLKSVAPAPMQLP
;
A
#
# COMPACT_ATOMS: atom_id res chain seq x y z
N LYS A 1 -14.71 21.62 14.00
CA LYS A 1 -15.49 21.17 12.81
C LYS A 1 -16.19 19.86 13.19
N HIS A 2 -17.51 19.79 13.08
CA HIS A 2 -18.26 18.56 13.30
C HIS A 2 -18.10 17.68 12.06
N PHE A 3 -17.55 16.48 12.22
CA PHE A 3 -17.37 15.54 11.12
C PHE A 3 -18.55 14.56 11.08
N LEU A 4 -19.77 15.07 10.92
CA LEU A 4 -20.97 14.26 10.80
C LEU A 4 -21.31 14.03 9.32
N PRO A 5 -22.08 12.98 8.98
CA PRO A 5 -22.60 12.81 7.63
C PRO A 5 -23.37 14.05 7.16
N GLU A 6 -23.09 14.50 5.94
CA GLU A 6 -23.70 15.64 5.26
C GLU A 6 -24.37 15.20 3.94
N GLY A 7 -25.12 16.11 3.31
CA GLY A 7 -25.81 15.83 2.04
C GLY A 7 -27.17 15.14 2.19
N ARG A 8 -27.69 14.61 1.08
CA ARG A 8 -29.06 14.06 0.99
C ARG A 8 -29.29 12.87 1.93
N ASP A 9 -28.25 12.05 2.12
CA ASP A 9 -28.33 10.82 2.93
C ASP A 9 -27.88 11.03 4.39
N ALA A 10 -27.62 12.28 4.82
CA ALA A 10 -27.10 12.57 6.15
C ALA A 10 -27.94 11.95 7.27
N LYS A 11 -29.27 12.09 7.21
CA LYS A 11 -30.20 11.56 8.22
C LYS A 11 -30.13 10.03 8.31
N LEU A 12 -30.03 9.35 7.17
CA LEU A 12 -29.89 7.90 7.11
C LEU A 12 -28.61 7.46 7.83
N TRP A 13 -27.47 8.04 7.45
CA TRP A 13 -26.18 7.66 8.02
C TRP A 13 -26.05 8.01 9.51
N GLN A 14 -26.57 9.16 9.93
CA GLN A 14 -26.61 9.52 11.37
C GLN A 14 -27.45 8.52 12.17
N ARG A 15 -28.62 8.12 11.64
CA ARG A 15 -29.46 7.09 12.27
C ARG A 15 -28.71 5.76 12.35
N THR A 16 -28.09 5.30 11.26
CA THR A 16 -27.32 4.05 11.23
C THR A 16 -26.17 4.07 12.23
N MET A 17 -25.43 5.18 12.33
CA MET A 17 -24.33 5.32 13.31
C MET A 17 -24.83 5.26 14.75
N ASN A 18 -25.97 5.89 15.05
CA ASN A 18 -26.59 5.83 16.38
C ASN A 18 -27.06 4.42 16.74
N GLU A 19 -27.73 3.72 15.81
CA GLU A 19 -28.17 2.33 16.00
C GLU A 19 -26.96 1.40 16.22
N ALA A 20 -25.91 1.54 15.40
CA ALA A 20 -24.67 0.79 15.57
C ALA A 20 -24.01 1.07 16.93
N GLN A 21 -24.01 2.33 17.40
CA GLN A 21 -23.47 2.68 18.70
C GLN A 21 -24.24 1.99 19.85
N ILE A 22 -25.58 1.95 19.79
CA ILE A 22 -26.40 1.24 20.79
C ILE A 22 -26.04 -0.24 20.83
N VAL A 23 -25.94 -0.88 19.66
CA VAL A 23 -25.58 -2.31 19.56
C VAL A 23 -24.18 -2.57 20.10
N LEU A 24 -23.19 -1.78 19.68
CA LEU A 24 -21.78 -1.97 20.05
C LEU A 24 -21.50 -1.63 21.51
N HIS A 25 -22.20 -0.65 22.08
CA HIS A 25 -22.14 -0.35 23.50
C HIS A 25 -22.61 -1.54 24.35
N ASN A 26 -23.73 -2.15 23.96
CA ASN A 26 -24.30 -3.31 24.66
C ASN A 26 -23.62 -4.64 24.32
N HIS A 27 -22.63 -4.65 23.44
CA HIS A 27 -21.96 -5.86 23.01
C HIS A 27 -21.10 -6.45 24.15
N PRO A 28 -21.14 -7.78 24.42
CA PRO A 28 -20.40 -8.39 25.52
C PRO A 28 -18.89 -8.10 25.51
N ARG A 29 -18.27 -8.04 24.31
CA ARG A 29 -16.83 -7.71 24.20
C ARG A 29 -16.53 -6.27 24.60
N SER A 30 -17.44 -5.32 24.34
CA SER A 30 -17.26 -3.92 24.74
C SER A 30 -17.37 -3.78 26.25
N ARG A 31 -18.37 -4.43 26.87
CA ARG A 31 -18.50 -4.49 28.33
C ARG A 31 -17.32 -5.18 29.01
N ALA A 32 -16.82 -6.28 28.45
CA ALA A 32 -15.66 -6.98 28.99
C ALA A 32 -14.38 -6.12 28.93
N ARG A 33 -14.19 -5.35 27.85
CA ARG A 33 -13.08 -4.38 27.76
C ARG A 33 -13.19 -3.30 28.82
N ASP A 34 -14.39 -2.73 28.98
CA ASP A 34 -14.66 -1.68 29.97
C ASP A 34 -14.43 -2.19 31.40
N ALA A 35 -14.95 -3.38 31.73
CA ALA A 35 -14.71 -4.04 33.02
C ALA A 35 -13.23 -4.35 33.30
N ALA A 36 -12.42 -4.50 32.25
CA ALA A 36 -10.97 -4.68 32.34
C ALA A 36 -10.19 -3.34 32.32
N GLY A 37 -10.88 -2.18 32.39
CA GLY A 37 -10.26 -0.85 32.33
C GLY A 37 -9.73 -0.46 30.93
N LEU A 38 -10.06 -1.22 29.89
CA LEU A 38 -9.68 -0.94 28.51
C LEU A 38 -10.75 -0.09 27.82
N ARG A 39 -10.34 0.78 26.89
CA ARG A 39 -11.29 1.58 26.10
C ARG A 39 -12.30 0.67 25.36
N PRO A 40 -13.62 0.87 25.52
CA PRO A 40 -14.62 0.08 24.82
C PRO A 40 -14.60 0.38 23.31
N VAL A 41 -15.00 -0.59 22.49
CA VAL A 41 -15.21 -0.42 21.05
C VAL A 41 -16.71 -0.33 20.81
N ASN A 42 -17.26 0.87 21.01
CA ASN A 42 -18.71 1.08 21.14
C ASN A 42 -19.33 1.95 20.03
N SER A 43 -18.56 2.36 19.02
CA SER A 43 -19.03 3.21 17.93
C SER A 43 -18.27 2.89 16.64
N VAL A 44 -18.87 3.27 15.51
CA VAL A 44 -18.23 3.23 14.19
C VAL A 44 -18.22 4.65 13.61
N TRP A 45 -17.11 5.00 12.98
CA TRP A 45 -16.96 6.26 12.28
C TRP A 45 -17.01 5.99 10.78
N LEU A 46 -18.11 6.37 10.12
CA LEU A 46 -18.30 6.13 8.69
C LEU A 46 -17.79 7.34 7.90
N TRP A 47 -16.87 7.08 6.98
CA TRP A 47 -16.25 8.10 6.13
C TRP A 47 -15.77 7.46 4.83
N GLY A 48 -15.38 8.29 3.86
CA GLY A 48 -14.86 7.80 2.57
C GLY A 48 -15.95 7.28 1.63
N ALA A 49 -17.18 7.81 1.72
CA ALA A 49 -18.23 7.52 0.75
C ALA A 49 -17.77 7.95 -0.65
N GLY A 50 -17.92 7.05 -1.62
CA GLY A 50 -17.56 7.28 -3.01
C GLY A 50 -18.18 6.22 -3.91
N ALA A 51 -18.37 6.57 -5.17
CA ALA A 51 -18.78 5.65 -6.23
C ALA A 51 -17.68 5.58 -7.28
N LEU A 52 -17.53 4.42 -7.92
CA LEU A 52 -16.71 4.29 -9.12
C LEU A 52 -17.59 4.67 -10.31
N GLU A 53 -17.43 5.89 -10.84
CA GLU A 53 -18.15 6.33 -12.04
C GLU A 53 -17.72 5.51 -13.28
N THR A 54 -16.45 5.12 -13.31
CA THR A 54 -15.85 4.31 -14.35
C THR A 54 -15.13 3.12 -13.72
N PRO A 55 -15.32 1.89 -14.23
CA PRO A 55 -14.53 0.75 -13.79
C PRO A 55 -13.03 1.04 -13.92
N PRO A 56 -12.21 0.75 -12.91
CA PRO A 56 -10.77 0.96 -13.00
C PRO A 56 -10.17 0.04 -14.07
N GLN A 57 -9.12 0.52 -14.73
CA GLN A 57 -8.32 -0.29 -15.64
C GLN A 57 -7.05 -0.76 -14.92
N SER A 58 -6.72 -2.04 -15.07
CA SER A 58 -5.46 -2.58 -14.56
C SER A 58 -4.33 -2.32 -15.56
N PRO A 59 -3.15 -1.89 -15.09
CA PRO A 59 -1.97 -1.73 -15.95
C PRO A 59 -1.30 -3.06 -16.31
N ALA A 60 -1.73 -4.17 -15.69
CA ALA A 60 -1.14 -5.50 -15.85
C ALA A 60 -2.22 -6.59 -15.86
N ARG A 61 -1.89 -7.77 -16.40
CA ARG A 61 -2.81 -8.93 -16.49
C ARG A 61 -3.08 -9.63 -15.17
N GLN A 62 -2.16 -9.53 -14.22
CA GLN A 62 -2.32 -10.06 -12.86
C GLN A 62 -2.01 -8.96 -11.84
N VAL A 63 -2.76 -8.97 -10.73
CA VAL A 63 -2.42 -8.15 -9.56
C VAL A 63 -2.05 -9.08 -8.41
N GLN A 64 -0.99 -8.74 -7.70
CA GLN A 64 -0.61 -9.42 -6.46
C GLN A 64 -0.55 -8.39 -5.33
N ALA A 65 -1.42 -8.55 -4.32
CA ALA A 65 -1.56 -7.59 -3.25
C ALA A 65 -2.20 -8.22 -2.01
N THR A 66 -1.90 -7.65 -0.85
CA THR A 66 -2.50 -7.99 0.45
C THR A 66 -3.39 -6.89 1.01
N ASP A 67 -3.25 -5.66 0.54
CA ASP A 67 -4.01 -4.53 1.06
C ASP A 67 -5.44 -4.47 0.46
N PRO A 68 -6.46 -4.11 1.26
CA PRO A 68 -7.85 -4.11 0.81
C PRO A 68 -8.14 -3.19 -0.39
N VAL A 69 -7.39 -2.09 -0.55
CA VAL A 69 -7.64 -1.10 -1.61
C VAL A 69 -7.21 -1.67 -2.96
N SER A 70 -5.99 -2.19 -3.05
CA SER A 70 -5.50 -2.83 -4.28
C SER A 70 -6.33 -4.04 -4.67
N ILE A 71 -6.72 -4.88 -3.69
CA ILE A 71 -7.61 -6.03 -3.92
C ILE A 71 -8.96 -5.56 -4.46
N GLY A 72 -9.55 -4.53 -3.85
CA GLY A 72 -10.84 -3.97 -4.28
C GLY A 72 -10.79 -3.39 -5.70
N LEU A 73 -9.74 -2.63 -6.02
CA LEU A 73 -9.53 -2.05 -7.35
C LEU A 73 -9.32 -3.13 -8.42
N ALA A 74 -8.52 -4.15 -8.15
CA ALA A 74 -8.31 -5.25 -9.09
C ALA A 74 -9.60 -6.05 -9.35
N ARG A 75 -10.40 -6.29 -8.31
CA ARG A 75 -11.74 -6.92 -8.47
C ARG A 75 -12.68 -6.05 -9.30
N ALA A 76 -12.70 -4.74 -9.04
CA ALA A 76 -13.50 -3.81 -9.83
C ALA A 76 -13.03 -3.71 -11.30
N ALA A 77 -11.74 -3.97 -11.55
CA ALA A 77 -11.17 -4.06 -12.90
C ALA A 77 -11.34 -5.45 -13.56
N GLY A 78 -11.95 -6.44 -12.86
CA GLY A 78 -12.10 -7.80 -13.37
C GLY A 78 -10.80 -8.61 -13.44
N VAL A 79 -9.76 -8.22 -12.71
CA VAL A 79 -8.43 -8.85 -12.73
C VAL A 79 -8.26 -9.84 -11.58
N GLN A 80 -7.60 -10.96 -11.86
CA GLN A 80 -7.27 -11.96 -10.85
C GLN A 80 -6.27 -11.40 -9.83
N VAL A 81 -6.54 -11.67 -8.55
CA VAL A 81 -5.72 -11.21 -7.43
C VAL A 81 -5.10 -12.39 -6.71
N GLY A 82 -3.78 -12.37 -6.57
CA GLY A 82 -3.01 -13.31 -5.76
C GLY A 82 -2.31 -12.64 -4.59
N ALA A 83 -1.76 -13.43 -3.67
CA ALA A 83 -0.77 -12.94 -2.72
C ALA A 83 0.55 -12.60 -3.47
N PRO A 84 1.34 -11.64 -2.99
CA PRO A 84 2.67 -11.37 -3.53
C PRO A 84 3.56 -12.63 -3.51
N ASP A 85 3.95 -13.08 -4.70
CA ASP A 85 4.91 -14.17 -4.93
C ASP A 85 5.84 -13.80 -6.10
N PRO A 86 7.15 -13.64 -5.86
CA PRO A 86 8.10 -13.24 -6.89
C PRO A 86 8.19 -14.26 -8.04
N ALA A 87 8.02 -15.57 -7.78
CA ALA A 87 8.10 -16.57 -8.82
C ALA A 87 6.93 -16.45 -9.81
N ALA A 88 5.69 -16.37 -9.30
CA ALA A 88 4.52 -16.11 -10.12
C ALA A 88 4.59 -14.74 -10.81
N ALA A 89 5.06 -13.70 -10.14
CA ALA A 89 5.17 -12.36 -10.71
C ALA A 89 6.11 -12.31 -11.92
N LEU A 90 7.21 -13.06 -11.86
CA LEU A 90 8.20 -13.16 -12.93
C LEU A 90 7.72 -13.99 -14.14
N ALA A 91 6.65 -14.76 -13.99
CA ALA A 91 6.13 -15.63 -15.05
C ALA A 91 5.19 -14.91 -16.03
N GLY A 92 4.82 -13.65 -15.75
CA GLY A 92 3.88 -12.91 -16.59
C GLY A 92 3.85 -11.42 -16.33
N ASP A 93 2.90 -10.75 -16.99
CA ASP A 93 2.65 -9.32 -16.85
C ASP A 93 1.87 -9.02 -15.55
N SER A 94 2.61 -8.60 -14.52
CA SER A 94 2.11 -8.51 -13.14
C SER A 94 2.33 -7.12 -12.54
N LEU A 95 1.31 -6.62 -11.84
CA LEU A 95 1.44 -5.54 -10.87
C LEU A 95 1.52 -6.14 -9.47
N VAL A 96 2.62 -5.88 -8.75
CA VAL A 96 2.79 -6.32 -7.36
C VAL A 96 2.79 -5.11 -6.42
N VAL A 97 1.97 -5.17 -5.37
CA VAL A 97 1.94 -4.19 -4.29
C VAL A 97 2.56 -4.80 -3.04
N LEU A 98 3.66 -4.20 -2.58
CA LEU A 98 4.36 -4.59 -1.35
C LEU A 98 4.14 -3.50 -0.30
N ASP A 99 3.35 -3.80 0.75
CA ASP A 99 2.96 -2.84 1.78
C ASP A 99 3.57 -3.12 3.16
N ALA A 100 4.48 -4.11 3.25
CA ALA A 100 5.10 -4.58 4.49
C ALA A 100 5.78 -3.46 5.32
N LEU A 101 6.31 -2.44 4.65
CA LEU A 101 6.99 -1.31 5.31
C LEU A 101 6.03 -0.23 5.83
N ARG A 102 4.77 -0.23 5.39
CA ARG A 102 3.82 0.85 5.67
C ARG A 102 3.49 0.94 7.16
N LYS A 103 3.13 -0.17 7.79
CA LYS A 103 2.71 -0.19 9.20
C LYS A 103 3.87 0.16 10.15
N PRO A 104 5.08 -0.43 10.01
CA PRO A 104 6.23 0.00 10.81
C PRO A 104 6.56 1.48 10.66
N ALA A 105 6.49 2.03 9.44
CA ALA A 105 6.69 3.46 9.21
C ALA A 105 5.66 4.34 9.94
N GLN A 106 4.37 3.97 9.87
CA GLN A 106 3.29 4.68 10.59
C GLN A 106 3.44 4.62 12.11
N GLN A 107 4.11 3.59 12.62
CA GLN A 107 4.35 3.39 14.05
C GLN A 107 5.72 3.92 14.51
N LEU A 108 6.51 4.51 13.60
CA LEU A 108 7.89 4.93 13.85
C LEU A 108 8.80 3.80 14.39
N ASP A 109 8.48 2.55 14.04
CA ASP A 109 9.26 1.36 14.41
C ASP A 109 10.36 1.13 13.37
N LEU A 110 11.50 1.79 13.59
CA LEU A 110 12.65 1.74 12.69
C LEU A 110 13.28 0.35 12.58
N ASP A 111 13.25 -0.45 13.65
CA ASP A 111 13.87 -1.77 13.65
C ASP A 111 13.06 -2.77 12.83
N THR A 112 11.74 -2.79 12.99
CA THR A 112 10.86 -3.62 12.16
C THR A 112 10.86 -3.14 10.72
N TRP A 113 10.90 -1.81 10.51
CA TRP A 113 11.02 -1.25 9.17
C TRP A 113 12.31 -1.72 8.47
N ARG A 114 13.47 -1.64 9.14
CA ARG A 114 14.76 -2.07 8.58
C ARG A 114 14.77 -3.56 8.25
N ARG A 115 14.30 -4.41 9.16
CA ARG A 115 14.15 -5.86 8.90
C ARG A 115 13.23 -6.15 7.73
N GLY A 116 12.13 -5.40 7.61
CA GLY A 116 11.22 -5.50 6.48
C GLY A 116 11.91 -5.16 5.15
N LEU A 117 12.75 -4.11 5.14
CA LEU A 117 13.48 -3.70 3.95
C LEU A 117 14.53 -4.75 3.54
N GLU A 118 15.27 -5.30 4.51
CA GLU A 118 16.20 -6.42 4.27
C GLU A 118 15.49 -7.65 3.71
N ALA A 119 14.28 -7.95 4.18
CA ALA A 119 13.46 -9.03 3.63
C ALA A 119 13.02 -8.72 2.19
N MET A 120 12.57 -7.50 1.88
CA MET A 120 12.24 -7.09 0.51
C MET A 120 13.46 -7.18 -0.42
N GLU A 121 14.65 -6.81 0.03
CA GLU A 121 15.87 -6.96 -0.76
C GLU A 121 16.13 -8.43 -1.11
N ARG A 122 16.09 -9.32 -0.11
CA ARG A 122 16.33 -10.75 -0.29
C ARG A 122 15.26 -11.43 -1.15
N ASP A 123 13.99 -11.13 -0.88
CA ASP A 123 12.86 -11.90 -1.41
C ASP A 123 12.31 -11.30 -2.72
N TRP A 124 12.55 -10.01 -2.99
CA TRP A 124 12.05 -9.33 -4.18
C TRP A 124 13.16 -8.69 -5.02
N PHE A 125 13.91 -7.73 -4.49
CA PHE A 125 14.82 -6.93 -5.33
C PHE A 125 15.99 -7.75 -5.88
N GLY A 126 16.59 -8.62 -5.07
CA GLY A 126 17.63 -9.56 -5.50
C GLY A 126 17.16 -10.49 -6.64
N PRO A 127 16.05 -11.23 -6.46
CA PRO A 127 15.47 -12.05 -7.52
C PRO A 127 15.10 -11.28 -8.79
N LEU A 128 14.51 -10.09 -8.66
CA LEU A 128 14.17 -9.23 -9.81
C LEU A 128 15.43 -8.77 -10.54
N ALA A 129 16.47 -8.35 -9.81
CA ALA A 129 17.74 -7.95 -10.39
C ALA A 129 18.47 -9.11 -11.09
N ALA A 130 18.39 -10.33 -10.54
CA ALA A 130 18.91 -11.53 -11.17
C ALA A 130 18.12 -11.87 -12.45
N ALA A 131 16.78 -11.83 -12.41
CA ALA A 131 15.91 -12.06 -13.56
C ALA A 131 16.14 -11.04 -14.68
N PHE A 132 16.29 -9.76 -14.32
CA PHE A 132 16.58 -8.69 -15.27
C PHE A 132 17.95 -8.91 -15.93
N ARG A 133 19.02 -9.18 -15.17
CA ARG A 133 20.34 -9.46 -15.74
C ARG A 133 20.35 -10.68 -16.66
N ALA A 134 19.61 -11.73 -16.30
CA ALA A 134 19.43 -12.92 -17.12
C ALA A 134 18.56 -12.71 -18.37
N GLY A 135 17.93 -11.54 -18.53
CA GLY A 135 17.05 -11.25 -19.67
C GLY A 135 15.67 -11.88 -19.61
N ARG A 136 15.22 -12.27 -18.43
CA ARG A 136 13.86 -12.81 -18.22
C ARG A 136 12.80 -11.71 -18.05
N ILE A 137 13.23 -10.47 -17.83
CA ILE A 137 12.36 -9.29 -17.72
C ILE A 137 12.78 -8.28 -18.79
N ASP A 138 11.84 -7.90 -19.66
CA ASP A 138 12.08 -6.87 -20.67
C ASP A 138 11.86 -5.46 -20.12
N SER A 139 10.96 -5.30 -19.16
CA SER A 139 10.74 -4.03 -18.47
C SER A 139 10.36 -4.25 -17.00
N LEU A 140 10.96 -3.45 -16.12
CA LEU A 140 10.61 -3.40 -14.71
C LEU A 140 10.35 -1.94 -14.33
N ARG A 141 9.16 -1.68 -13.80
CA ARG A 141 8.81 -0.38 -13.20
C ARG A 141 8.71 -0.53 -11.70
N LEU A 142 9.47 0.28 -10.97
CA LEU A 142 9.37 0.40 -9.52
C LEU A 142 8.78 1.77 -9.18
N THR A 143 7.72 1.76 -8.37
CA THR A 143 7.09 2.97 -7.83
C THR A 143 7.10 2.86 -6.31
N ALA A 144 7.75 3.80 -5.64
CA ALA A 144 7.79 3.88 -4.18
C ALA A 144 7.26 5.26 -3.72
N PRO A 145 5.96 5.35 -3.41
CA PRO A 145 5.36 6.56 -2.88
C PRO A 145 5.89 6.87 -1.48
N GLY A 146 6.13 8.15 -1.19
CA GLY A 146 6.48 8.64 0.13
C GLY A 146 5.96 10.06 0.37
N ASP A 147 6.08 10.54 1.60
CA ASP A 147 5.48 11.81 2.03
C ASP A 147 6.05 13.04 1.31
N ARG A 148 7.31 12.98 0.87
CA ARG A 148 8.01 14.07 0.18
C ARG A 148 8.00 13.95 -1.35
N GLY A 149 7.45 12.87 -1.88
CA GLY A 149 7.46 12.58 -3.31
C GLY A 149 7.44 11.09 -3.60
N THR A 150 7.29 10.77 -4.87
CA THR A 150 7.24 9.39 -5.35
C THR A 150 8.49 9.09 -6.16
N LEU A 151 9.22 8.05 -5.76
CA LEU A 151 10.29 7.50 -6.57
C LEU A 151 9.68 6.67 -7.70
N HIS A 152 10.01 7.02 -8.93
CA HIS A 152 9.72 6.23 -10.12
C HIS A 152 11.02 5.79 -10.78
N LEU A 153 11.19 4.49 -10.95
CA LEU A 153 12.29 3.90 -11.69
C LEU A 153 11.73 3.01 -12.80
N GLU A 154 12.27 3.16 -14.01
CA GLU A 154 11.95 2.29 -15.13
C GLU A 154 13.24 1.69 -15.68
N LEU A 155 13.30 0.36 -15.70
CA LEU A 155 14.34 -0.42 -16.35
C LEU A 155 13.75 -1.06 -17.60
N ARG A 156 14.54 -1.03 -18.68
CA ARG A 156 14.22 -1.64 -19.97
C ARG A 156 15.33 -2.58 -20.37
N ALA A 157 15.05 -3.57 -21.20
CA ALA A 157 16.00 -4.59 -21.65
C ALA A 157 17.34 -4.01 -22.17
N SER A 158 17.32 -2.84 -22.82
CA SER A 158 18.52 -2.16 -23.32
C SER A 158 19.44 -1.62 -22.20
N GLU A 159 18.90 -1.33 -21.02
CA GLU A 159 19.67 -0.87 -19.85
C GLU A 159 20.63 -1.94 -19.33
N ARG A 160 20.40 -3.23 -19.64
CA ARG A 160 21.27 -4.35 -19.23
C ARG A 160 22.70 -4.21 -19.75
N TRP A 161 22.87 -3.53 -20.88
CA TRP A 161 24.16 -3.30 -21.51
C TRP A 161 24.92 -2.13 -20.92
N LYS A 162 24.34 -1.37 -19.98
CA LYS A 162 25.02 -0.28 -19.27
C LYS A 162 26.00 -0.80 -18.21
N PHE A 163 26.83 -1.78 -18.55
CA PHE A 163 27.80 -2.41 -17.65
C PHE A 163 28.83 -1.42 -17.07
N TRP A 164 28.97 -0.25 -17.72
CA TRP A 164 29.81 0.86 -17.26
C TRP A 164 29.19 1.67 -16.11
N ARG A 165 27.89 1.53 -15.83
CA ARG A 165 27.25 2.23 -14.71
C ARG A 165 27.45 1.43 -13.42
N LYS A 166 28.08 2.08 -12.43
CA LYS A 166 28.22 1.52 -11.08
C LYS A 166 26.90 1.63 -10.30
N PRO A 167 26.62 0.69 -9.37
CA PRO A 167 25.50 0.83 -8.45
C PRO A 167 25.59 2.15 -7.68
N TYR A 168 24.47 2.86 -7.55
CA TYR A 168 24.38 4.00 -6.65
C TYR A 168 24.29 3.51 -5.21
N ALA A 169 25.07 4.12 -4.32
CA ALA A 169 24.86 3.94 -2.88
C ALA A 169 23.46 4.49 -2.51
N PHE A 170 22.80 3.84 -1.55
CA PHE A 170 21.44 4.20 -1.15
C PHE A 170 21.31 5.66 -0.69
N ASP A 171 22.29 6.18 0.05
CA ASP A 171 22.35 7.59 0.46
C ASP A 171 22.46 8.56 -0.75
N ALA A 172 23.26 8.21 -1.75
CA ALA A 172 23.40 9.01 -2.97
C ALA A 172 22.09 8.99 -3.79
N LEU A 173 21.41 7.85 -3.82
CA LEU A 173 20.08 7.74 -4.45
C LEU A 173 19.06 8.63 -3.71
N LEU A 174 18.99 8.57 -2.38
CA LEU A 174 18.08 9.41 -1.59
C LEU A 174 18.27 10.91 -1.86
N LYS A 175 19.52 11.37 -1.95
CA LYS A 175 19.86 12.76 -2.28
C LYS A 175 19.47 13.17 -3.70
N SER A 176 19.38 12.21 -4.63
CA SER A 176 18.99 12.45 -6.02
C SER A 176 17.47 12.42 -6.27
N VAL A 177 16.71 11.84 -5.34
CA VAL A 177 15.27 11.56 -5.50
C VAL A 177 14.40 12.54 -4.71
N ALA A 178 14.93 13.12 -3.63
CA ALA A 178 14.19 14.09 -2.83
C ALA A 178 14.24 15.50 -3.47
N PRO A 179 13.10 16.22 -3.63
CA PRO A 179 13.18 17.68 -3.63
C PRO A 179 13.82 18.14 -2.32
N ALA A 180 14.52 19.28 -2.32
CA ALA A 180 15.09 19.86 -1.10
C ALA A 180 14.01 19.91 -0.01
N PRO A 181 14.32 19.56 1.26
CA PRO A 181 13.33 19.62 2.32
C PRO A 181 12.73 21.02 2.36
N MET A 182 11.40 21.13 2.24
CA MET A 182 10.70 22.39 2.48
C MET A 182 11.09 22.86 3.87
N GLN A 183 11.67 24.06 3.95
CA GLN A 183 11.80 24.75 5.23
C GLN A 183 10.39 24.94 5.77
N LEU A 184 10.11 24.34 6.93
CA LEU A 184 8.91 24.66 7.68
C LEU A 184 9.02 26.13 8.12
N PRO A 185 7.92 26.90 8.05
CA PRO A 185 7.91 28.28 8.55
C PRO A 185 8.21 28.37 10.04
#